data_AF-A0AAD9PY01-F1
#
_entry.id   AF-A0AAD9PY01-F1
#
_cell.length_a   1.000
_cell.length_b   1.000
_cell.length_c   1.000
_cell.angle_alpha   90.00
_cell.angle_beta   90.00
_cell.angle_gamma   90.00
#
_symmetry.space_group_name_H-M   'P 1'
#
loop_
_entity.id
_entity.type
_entity.pdbx_description
1 polymer ?
#
loop_
_entity_poly.entity_id
_entity_poly.type
_entity_poly.pdbx_seq_one_letter_code
_entity_poly.pdbx_strand_id
1 'polypeptide(L)'
;MTETGLAFSGGGIRSAAFSSGVLRRLLQGNTKIDYLSCVSGGGYTGSAYVDWKYRNGNVDNPEWHQEFFEHMRKQSGLMCNWQIPLQGVVDTLIILSLILFVCVLMPLIVWGSYVFPVAYAIDLLFGNLLRAEFQCPDPPTTSLPLNNTADNATLHVPQGTQRSHCQVETG
;
A
#
# COMPACT_ATOMS: atom_id res chain seq x y z
N MET A 1 -35.05 -32.92 -3.50
CA MET A 1 -33.91 -32.58 -2.64
C MET A 1 -33.82 -31.06 -2.57
N THR A 2 -33.54 -30.50 -1.41
CA THR A 2 -33.28 -29.06 -1.26
C THR A 2 -31.81 -28.80 -1.55
N GLU A 3 -31.51 -28.04 -2.60
CA GLU A 3 -30.14 -27.61 -2.88
C GLU A 3 -29.78 -26.43 -1.96
N THR A 4 -28.55 -26.42 -1.44
CA THR A 4 -28.08 -25.37 -0.53
C THR A 4 -26.96 -24.57 -1.18
N GLY A 5 -27.17 -23.27 -1.32
CA GLY A 5 -26.16 -22.31 -1.75
C GLY A 5 -25.51 -21.59 -0.58
N LEU A 6 -24.19 -21.46 -0.60
CA LEU A 6 -23.40 -20.68 0.35
C LEU A 6 -22.70 -19.54 -0.39
N ALA A 7 -22.84 -18.31 0.12
CA ALA A 7 -22.20 -17.13 -0.46
C ALA A 7 -21.30 -16.44 0.58
N PHE A 8 -20.02 -16.26 0.24
CA PHE A 8 -19.06 -15.49 1.04
C PHE A 8 -18.79 -14.13 0.42
N SER A 9 -19.04 -13.07 1.20
CA SER A 9 -18.83 -11.69 0.79
C SER A 9 -17.34 -11.28 0.81
N GLY A 10 -17.02 -10.18 0.15
CA GLY A 10 -15.71 -9.55 0.22
C GLY A 10 -15.40 -8.90 1.58
N GLY A 11 -14.19 -8.35 1.71
CA GLY A 11 -13.74 -7.68 2.94
C GLY A 11 -12.36 -8.11 3.46
N GLY A 12 -11.47 -8.55 2.55
CA GLY A 12 -10.10 -8.96 2.87
C GLY A 12 -10.00 -10.04 3.95
N ILE A 13 -8.96 -9.97 4.77
CA ILE A 13 -8.65 -10.95 5.82
C ILE A 13 -9.76 -11.06 6.88
N ARG A 14 -10.50 -9.96 7.15
CA ARG A 14 -11.60 -9.97 8.13
C ARG A 14 -12.76 -10.83 7.64
N SER A 15 -13.14 -10.69 6.37
CA SER A 15 -14.19 -11.53 5.78
C SER A 15 -13.75 -12.99 5.77
N ALA A 16 -12.50 -13.29 5.38
CA ALA A 16 -11.97 -14.65 5.40
C ALA A 16 -12.03 -15.30 6.80
N ALA A 17 -11.64 -14.58 7.85
CA ALA A 17 -11.72 -15.08 9.21
C ALA A 17 -13.17 -15.42 9.60
N PHE A 18 -14.12 -14.50 9.33
CA PHE A 18 -15.54 -14.73 9.64
C PHE A 18 -16.14 -15.89 8.83
N SER A 19 -15.93 -15.90 7.51
CA SER A 19 -16.41 -16.94 6.60
C SER A 19 -15.87 -18.33 6.98
N SER A 20 -14.62 -18.44 7.43
CA SER A 20 -14.08 -19.73 7.91
C SER A 20 -14.80 -20.25 9.16
N GLY A 21 -15.20 -19.36 10.07
CA GLY A 21 -16.01 -19.72 11.24
C GLY A 21 -17.43 -20.17 10.85
N VAL A 22 -18.08 -19.45 9.92
CA VAL A 22 -19.39 -19.84 9.38
C VAL A 22 -19.33 -21.21 8.71
N LEU A 23 -18.35 -21.42 7.83
CA LEU A 23 -18.14 -22.69 7.16
C LEU A 23 -17.94 -23.82 8.16
N ARG A 24 -17.12 -23.61 9.19
CA ARG A 24 -16.87 -24.60 10.24
C ARG A 24 -18.17 -25.03 10.92
N ARG A 25 -19.03 -24.07 11.27
CA ARG A 25 -20.29 -24.39 11.95
C ARG A 25 -21.27 -25.16 11.06
N LEU A 26 -21.33 -24.83 9.76
CA LEU A 26 -22.16 -25.51 8.77
C LEU A 26 -21.71 -26.95 8.56
N LEU A 27 -20.40 -27.18 8.38
CA LEU A 27 -19.83 -28.51 8.19
C LEU A 27 -20.00 -29.39 9.45
N GLN A 28 -19.83 -28.83 10.65
CA GLN A 28 -20.15 -29.52 11.91
C GLN A 28 -21.64 -29.89 12.05
N GLY A 29 -22.53 -29.14 11.38
CA GLY A 29 -23.94 -29.46 11.30
C GLY A 29 -24.28 -30.42 10.16
N ASN A 30 -23.28 -31.02 9.48
CA ASN A 30 -23.44 -31.85 8.29
C ASN A 30 -24.26 -31.15 7.18
N THR A 31 -24.15 -29.83 7.08
CA THR A 31 -24.83 -29.07 6.02
C THR A 31 -24.11 -29.35 4.70
N LYS A 32 -24.79 -30.01 3.77
CA LYS A 32 -24.29 -30.20 2.41
C LYS A 32 -24.36 -28.87 1.66
N ILE A 33 -23.24 -28.44 1.08
CA ILE A 33 -23.15 -27.22 0.28
C ILE A 33 -23.07 -27.66 -1.19
N ASP A 34 -24.09 -27.33 -1.98
CA ASP A 34 -24.18 -27.69 -3.39
C ASP A 34 -23.59 -26.60 -4.28
N TYR A 35 -23.78 -25.33 -3.90
CA TYR A 35 -23.21 -24.18 -4.62
C TYR A 35 -22.41 -23.29 -3.68
N LEU A 36 -21.25 -22.85 -4.13
CA LEU A 36 -20.38 -21.92 -3.41
C LEU A 36 -20.10 -20.71 -4.30
N SER A 37 -20.48 -19.52 -3.84
CA SER A 37 -20.15 -18.24 -4.47
C SER A 37 -19.27 -17.42 -3.53
N CYS A 38 -18.22 -16.80 -4.06
CA CYS A 38 -17.26 -16.06 -3.26
C CYS A 38 -16.79 -14.82 -3.99
N VAL A 39 -16.61 -13.72 -3.25
CA VAL A 39 -16.04 -12.47 -3.79
C VAL A 39 -14.87 -12.03 -2.91
N SER A 40 -13.75 -11.61 -3.53
CA SER A 40 -12.60 -11.00 -2.86
C SER A 40 -12.15 -11.81 -1.63
N GLY A 41 -12.17 -11.23 -0.43
CA GLY A 41 -11.75 -11.88 0.82
C GLY A 41 -12.49 -13.18 1.15
N GLY A 42 -13.77 -13.32 0.80
CA GLY A 42 -14.52 -14.58 0.97
C GLY A 42 -13.94 -15.72 0.13
N GLY A 43 -13.26 -15.38 -0.98
CA GLY A 43 -12.55 -16.31 -1.84
C GLY A 43 -11.39 -17.02 -1.14
N TYR A 44 -10.77 -16.45 -0.12
CA TYR A 44 -9.69 -17.13 0.62
C TYR A 44 -10.19 -18.41 1.29
N THR A 45 -11.29 -18.32 2.06
CA THR A 45 -11.91 -19.47 2.70
C THR A 45 -12.54 -20.41 1.68
N GLY A 46 -13.29 -19.84 0.71
CA GLY A 46 -14.00 -20.63 -0.27
C GLY A 46 -13.06 -21.48 -1.13
N SER A 47 -12.00 -20.87 -1.66
CA SER A 47 -11.01 -21.56 -2.50
C SER A 47 -10.24 -22.61 -1.71
N ALA A 48 -9.85 -22.33 -0.46
CA ALA A 48 -9.18 -23.30 0.39
C ALA A 48 -10.07 -24.53 0.68
N TYR A 49 -11.36 -24.31 0.92
CA TYR A 49 -12.32 -25.40 1.15
C TYR A 49 -12.50 -26.28 -0.09
N VAL A 50 -12.71 -25.68 -1.27
CA VAL A 50 -12.90 -26.48 -2.50
C VAL A 50 -11.63 -27.19 -2.95
N ASP A 51 -10.45 -26.57 -2.79
CA ASP A 51 -9.16 -27.22 -3.05
C ASP A 51 -8.95 -28.43 -2.13
N TRP A 52 -9.21 -28.27 -0.82
CA TRP A 52 -9.10 -29.37 0.13
C TRP A 52 -10.11 -30.48 -0.19
N LYS A 53 -11.38 -30.12 -0.45
CA LYS A 53 -12.42 -31.06 -0.84
C LYS A 53 -12.03 -31.84 -2.09
N TYR A 54 -11.44 -31.18 -3.08
CA TYR A 54 -10.96 -31.81 -4.31
C TYR A 54 -9.87 -32.86 -4.03
N ARG A 55 -8.88 -32.53 -3.19
CA ARG A 55 -7.80 -33.45 -2.79
C ARG A 55 -8.30 -34.65 -1.98
N ASN A 56 -9.42 -34.49 -1.28
CA ASN A 56 -10.08 -35.55 -0.51
C ASN A 56 -11.20 -36.26 -1.30
N GLY A 57 -11.11 -36.27 -2.63
CA GLY A 57 -11.99 -37.07 -3.50
C GLY A 57 -13.38 -36.47 -3.73
N ASN A 58 -13.59 -35.18 -3.43
CA ASN A 58 -14.86 -34.46 -3.55
C ASN A 58 -16.00 -35.00 -2.69
N VAL A 59 -15.71 -35.81 -1.67
CA VAL A 59 -16.69 -36.35 -0.73
C VAL A 59 -16.60 -35.59 0.59
N ASP A 60 -17.74 -35.21 1.17
CA ASP A 60 -17.76 -34.63 2.51
C ASP A 60 -17.56 -35.73 3.56
N ASN A 61 -16.57 -35.57 4.43
CA ASN A 61 -16.30 -36.45 5.56
C ASN A 61 -15.89 -35.59 6.79
N PRO A 62 -16.53 -35.80 7.96
CA PRO A 62 -16.19 -35.09 9.19
C PRO A 62 -14.70 -35.11 9.58
N GLU A 63 -13.98 -36.20 9.29
CA GLU A 63 -12.56 -36.34 9.63
C GLU A 63 -11.70 -35.33 8.88
N TRP A 64 -11.78 -35.30 7.55
CA TRP A 64 -10.98 -34.34 6.80
C TRP A 64 -11.47 -32.91 7.04
N HIS A 65 -12.77 -32.69 7.30
CA HIS A 65 -13.26 -31.35 7.66
C HIS A 65 -12.51 -30.83 8.90
N GLN A 66 -12.32 -31.68 9.91
CA GLN A 66 -11.53 -31.32 11.08
C GLN A 66 -10.06 -31.06 10.72
N GLU A 67 -9.44 -31.95 9.95
CA GLU A 67 -8.05 -31.80 9.49
C GLU A 67 -7.85 -30.50 8.70
N PHE A 68 -8.81 -30.12 7.84
CA PHE A 68 -8.79 -28.88 7.08
C PHE A 68 -8.74 -27.65 8.00
N PHE A 69 -9.59 -27.58 9.03
CA PHE A 69 -9.58 -26.45 9.96
C PHE A 69 -8.34 -26.45 10.86
N GLU A 70 -7.84 -27.62 11.25
CA GLU A 70 -6.58 -27.74 11.97
C GLU A 70 -5.38 -27.28 11.12
N HIS A 71 -5.37 -27.67 9.84
CA HIS A 71 -4.37 -27.24 8.87
C HIS A 71 -4.38 -25.72 8.70
N MET A 72 -5.54 -25.12 8.44
CA MET A 72 -5.68 -23.67 8.33
C MET A 72 -5.21 -22.96 9.60
N ARG A 73 -5.54 -23.48 10.78
CA ARG A 73 -5.16 -22.87 12.06
C ARG A 73 -3.67 -23.02 12.38
N LYS A 74 -3.05 -24.13 11.97
CA LYS A 74 -1.60 -24.32 12.10
C LYS A 74 -0.81 -23.39 11.16
N GLN A 75 -1.39 -23.06 10.01
CA GLN A 75 -0.77 -22.22 8.99
C GLN A 75 -1.22 -20.75 9.01
N SER A 76 -2.07 -20.34 9.97
CA SER A 76 -2.53 -18.96 10.08
C SER A 76 -1.47 -18.00 10.64
N GLY A 77 -0.22 -18.45 10.80
CA GLY A 77 0.88 -17.62 11.25
C GLY A 77 1.09 -16.44 10.31
N LEU A 78 1.33 -15.26 10.88
CA LEU A 78 1.63 -14.08 10.09
C LEU A 78 3.08 -14.20 9.59
N MET A 79 3.24 -14.54 8.30
CA MET A 79 4.47 -14.47 7.52
C MET A 79 5.61 -15.45 7.90
N CYS A 80 6.04 -15.51 9.16
CA CYS A 80 7.13 -16.38 9.62
C CYS A 80 6.64 -17.33 10.71
N ASN A 81 6.96 -18.61 10.58
CA ASN A 81 6.65 -19.62 11.60
C ASN A 81 7.71 -19.59 12.72
N TRP A 82 7.60 -18.64 13.65
CA TRP A 82 8.55 -18.50 14.77
C TRP A 82 8.35 -19.53 15.89
N GLN A 83 7.35 -20.41 15.77
CA GLN A 83 7.18 -21.57 16.65
C GLN A 83 8.36 -22.56 16.48
N ILE A 84 9.03 -22.53 15.32
CA ILE A 84 10.27 -23.26 15.07
C ILE A 84 11.33 -22.23 14.65
N PRO A 85 12.34 -21.92 15.48
CA PRO A 85 13.23 -20.78 15.25
C PRO A 85 14.01 -20.88 13.93
N LEU A 86 14.43 -22.08 13.55
CA LEU A 86 15.13 -22.30 12.28
C LEU A 86 14.23 -22.01 11.07
N GLN A 87 12.98 -22.47 11.11
CA GLN A 87 12.00 -22.21 10.05
C GLN A 87 11.69 -20.71 9.97
N GLY A 88 11.51 -20.06 11.11
CA GLY A 88 11.28 -18.62 11.17
C GLY A 88 12.41 -17.81 10.54
N VAL A 89 13.68 -18.19 10.75
CA VAL A 89 14.83 -17.54 10.10
C VAL A 89 14.78 -17.70 8.58
N VAL A 90 14.50 -18.92 8.09
CA VAL A 90 14.37 -19.19 6.66
C VAL A 90 13.24 -18.39 6.04
N ASP A 91 12.05 -18.39 6.66
CA ASP A 91 10.89 -17.62 6.20
C ASP A 91 11.21 -16.12 6.14
N THR A 92 11.94 -15.61 7.14
CA THR A 92 12.37 -14.20 7.19
C THR A 92 13.34 -13.85 6.06
N LEU A 93 14.29 -14.73 5.76
CA LEU A 93 15.22 -14.53 4.64
C LEU A 93 14.49 -14.53 3.29
N ILE A 94 13.50 -15.41 3.11
CA ILE A 94 12.66 -15.45 1.91
C ILE A 94 11.88 -14.15 1.73
N ILE A 95 11.25 -13.64 2.80
CA ILE A 95 10.50 -12.38 2.75
C ILE A 95 11.42 -11.20 2.46
N LEU A 96 12.58 -11.12 3.12
CA LEU A 96 13.56 -10.07 2.86
C LEU A 96 14.03 -10.11 1.40
N SER A 97 14.29 -11.30 0.86
CA SER A 97 14.67 -11.50 -0.54
C SER A 97 13.57 -11.06 -1.50
N LEU A 98 12.31 -11.42 -1.23
CA LEU A 98 11.16 -10.99 -2.02
C LEU A 98 10.98 -9.47 -1.99
N ILE A 99 11.12 -8.83 -0.82
CA ILE A 99 11.03 -7.37 -0.70
C ILE A 99 12.15 -6.70 -1.48
N LEU A 100 13.40 -7.17 -1.34
CA LEU A 100 14.53 -6.65 -2.11
C LEU A 100 14.29 -6.79 -3.62
N PHE A 101 13.80 -7.95 -4.05
CA PHE A 101 13.53 -8.19 -5.46
C PHE A 101 12.42 -7.30 -6.01
N VAL A 102 11.28 -7.21 -5.32
CA VAL A 102 10.09 -6.48 -5.79
C VAL A 102 10.26 -4.97 -5.64
N CYS A 103 10.86 -4.49 -4.55
CA CYS A 103 10.93 -3.04 -4.27
C CYS A 103 12.21 -2.40 -4.81
N VAL A 104 13.28 -3.16 -5.04
CA VAL A 104 14.57 -2.60 -5.46
C VAL A 104 14.96 -3.12 -6.83
N LEU A 105 15.13 -4.43 -7.01
CA LEU A 105 15.66 -4.97 -8.26
C LEU A 105 14.71 -4.74 -9.44
N MET A 106 13.42 -5.05 -9.29
CA MET A 106 12.41 -4.86 -10.34
C MET A 106 12.32 -3.39 -10.79
N PRO A 107 12.19 -2.40 -9.88
CA PRO A 107 12.18 -1.01 -10.30
C PRO A 107 13.48 -0.54 -10.95
N LEU A 108 14.64 -0.99 -10.48
CA LEU A 108 15.92 -0.64 -11.12
C LEU A 108 16.03 -1.20 -12.53
N ILE A 109 15.59 -2.44 -12.76
CA ILE A 109 15.62 -3.06 -14.10
C ILE A 109 14.62 -2.37 -15.02
N VAL A 110 13.38 -2.19 -14.56
CA VAL A 110 12.30 -1.65 -15.39
C VAL A 110 12.51 -0.16 -15.61
N TRP A 111 12.63 0.63 -14.55
CA TRP A 111 12.67 2.09 -14.64
C TRP A 111 14.07 2.64 -14.85
N GLY A 112 15.12 1.96 -14.39
CA GLY A 112 16.50 2.45 -14.49
C GLY A 112 16.93 2.72 -15.93
N SER A 113 16.50 1.89 -16.88
CA SER A 113 16.76 2.10 -18.31
C SER A 113 16.08 3.36 -18.87
N TYR A 114 14.95 3.76 -18.32
CA TYR A 114 14.20 4.96 -18.73
C TYR A 114 14.64 6.22 -18.01
N VAL A 115 15.42 6.14 -16.92
CA VAL A 115 15.85 7.33 -16.15
C VAL A 115 16.56 8.34 -17.03
N PHE A 116 17.56 7.92 -17.82
CA PHE A 116 18.33 8.84 -18.64
C PHE A 116 17.54 9.44 -19.83
N PRO A 117 16.82 8.64 -20.65
CA PRO A 117 15.99 9.20 -21.72
C PRO A 117 14.92 10.17 -21.20
N VAL A 118 14.28 9.85 -20.07
CA VAL A 118 13.26 10.70 -19.47
C VAL A 118 13.88 11.99 -18.91
N ALA A 119 15.02 11.90 -18.21
CA ALA A 119 15.72 13.08 -17.71
C ALA A 119 16.16 14.00 -18.84
N TYR A 120 16.68 13.44 -19.94
CA TYR A 120 17.04 14.22 -21.13
C TYR A 120 15.82 14.88 -21.78
N ALA A 121 14.71 14.15 -21.92
CA ALA A 121 13.47 14.71 -22.48
C ALA A 121 12.91 15.86 -21.62
N ILE A 122 12.96 15.73 -20.28
CA ILE A 122 12.56 16.79 -19.35
C ILE A 122 13.48 18.00 -19.50
N ASP A 123 14.80 17.79 -19.62
CA ASP A 123 15.75 18.89 -19.80
C ASP A 123 15.57 19.60 -21.14
N LEU A 124 15.25 18.86 -22.20
CA LEU A 124 15.02 19.44 -23.51
C LEU A 124 13.71 20.26 -23.56
N LEU A 125 12.66 19.81 -22.85
CA LEU A 125 11.36 20.49 -22.84
C LEU A 125 11.29 21.64 -21.83
N PHE A 126 11.91 21.47 -20.66
CA PHE A 126 11.76 22.36 -19.51
C PHE A 126 13.08 22.81 -18.91
N GLY A 127 14.23 22.41 -19.44
CA GLY A 127 15.54 22.72 -18.86
C GLY A 127 15.79 24.21 -18.70
N ASN A 128 15.42 25.02 -19.68
CA ASN A 128 15.57 26.49 -19.60
C ASN A 128 14.70 27.10 -18.49
N LEU A 129 13.50 26.55 -18.28
CA LEU A 129 12.61 26.98 -17.19
C LEU A 129 13.13 26.52 -15.82
N LEU A 130 13.62 25.29 -15.73
CA LEU A 130 14.14 24.69 -14.50
C LEU A 130 15.48 25.32 -14.06
N ARG A 131 16.27 25.83 -15.00
CA ARG A 131 17.56 26.49 -14.75
C ARG A 131 17.48 28.01 -14.73
N ALA A 132 16.31 28.60 -14.94
CA ALA A 132 16.18 30.05 -14.93
C ALA A 132 16.51 30.60 -13.54
N GLU A 133 17.46 31.53 -13.49
CA GLU A 133 17.84 32.22 -12.27
C GLU A 133 16.85 33.37 -12.02
N PHE A 134 16.27 33.42 -10.83
CA PHE A 134 15.36 34.49 -10.44
C PHE A 134 16.17 35.61 -9.79
N GLN A 135 16.45 36.67 -10.53
CA GLN A 135 17.00 37.88 -9.95
C GLN A 135 15.88 38.67 -9.28
N CYS A 136 15.89 38.66 -7.96
CA CYS A 136 15.07 39.53 -7.14
C CYS A 136 15.93 40.74 -6.74
N PRO A 137 15.43 41.98 -6.87
CA PRO A 137 16.19 43.15 -6.43
C PRO A 137 16.43 43.06 -4.92
N ASP A 138 17.68 43.32 -4.52
CA ASP A 138 18.07 43.36 -3.12
C ASP A 138 17.19 44.35 -2.33
N PRO A 139 16.80 44.01 -1.08
CA PRO A 139 16.04 44.93 -0.26
C PRO A 139 16.84 46.23 -0.08
N PRO A 140 16.19 47.41 -0.16
CA PRO A 140 16.89 48.68 -0.04
C PRO A 140 17.63 48.74 1.30
N THR A 141 18.94 48.91 1.23
CA THR A 141 19.80 49.11 2.41
C THR A 141 19.56 50.52 2.94
N THR A 142 18.42 50.74 3.59
CA THR A 142 18.21 51.95 4.37
C THR A 142 18.97 51.76 5.68
N SER A 143 20.23 52.19 5.72
CA SER A 143 20.88 52.49 7.00
C SER A 143 20.06 53.59 7.67
N LEU A 144 19.20 53.21 8.62
CA LEU A 144 18.48 54.15 9.49
C LEU A 144 19.52 54.95 10.30
N PRO A 145 19.58 56.29 10.18
CA PRO A 145 20.25 57.08 11.19
C PRO A 145 19.41 57.00 12.46
N LEU A 146 19.97 56.42 13.51
CA LEU A 146 19.40 56.43 14.85
C LEU A 146 19.34 57.89 15.34
N ASN A 147 18.20 58.55 15.17
CA ASN A 147 17.96 59.84 15.80
C ASN A 147 16.84 59.70 16.83
N ASN A 148 17.24 59.89 18.09
CA ASN A 148 16.39 59.78 19.26
C ASN A 148 15.49 61.00 19.35
N THR A 149 14.19 60.87 19.09
CA THR A 149 13.19 61.73 19.74
C THR A 149 11.85 61.02 19.76
N ALA A 150 11.31 60.87 20.97
CA ALA A 150 9.95 60.44 21.21
C ALA A 150 8.98 61.50 20.69
N ASP A 151 7.98 61.11 19.90
CA ASP A 151 6.61 61.59 20.02
C ASP A 151 5.63 60.87 19.07
N ASN A 152 4.57 60.33 19.68
CA ASN A 152 3.18 60.27 19.24
C ASN A 152 2.81 59.71 17.84
N ALA A 153 2.37 58.45 17.89
CA ALA A 153 1.29 57.82 17.12
C ALA A 153 0.77 58.53 15.86
N THR A 154 1.06 57.95 14.69
CA THR A 154 0.03 57.58 13.70
C THR A 154 0.65 56.55 12.75
N LEU A 155 0.09 55.35 12.72
CA LEU A 155 0.48 54.29 11.81
C LEU A 155 -0.02 54.64 10.40
N HIS A 156 0.75 55.44 9.67
CA HIS A 156 0.56 55.57 8.23
C HIS A 156 1.10 54.29 7.58
N VAL A 157 0.17 53.40 7.18
CA VAL A 157 0.47 52.31 6.25
C VAL A 157 0.93 52.94 4.94
N PRO A 158 2.19 52.73 4.49
CA PRO A 158 2.58 53.15 3.16
C PRO A 158 1.79 52.31 2.17
N GLN A 159 0.87 52.96 1.45
CA GLN A 159 0.24 52.37 0.28
C GLN A 159 1.33 52.02 -0.74
N GLY A 160 1.27 50.79 -1.23
CA GLY A 160 2.02 50.36 -2.41
C GLY A 160 3.44 49.89 -2.12
N THR A 161 3.61 48.78 -1.40
CA THR A 161 4.77 47.93 -1.67
C THR A 161 4.55 47.32 -3.04
N GLN A 162 5.03 47.98 -4.08
CA GLN A 162 5.15 47.39 -5.40
C GLN A 162 6.03 46.16 -5.21
N ARG A 163 5.38 44.98 -5.17
CA ARG A 163 6.06 43.69 -5.01
C ARG A 163 7.05 43.63 -6.16
N SER A 164 8.34 43.72 -5.86
CA SER A 164 9.39 43.58 -6.86
C SER A 164 9.21 42.21 -7.48
N HIS A 165 8.63 42.18 -8.67
CA HIS A 165 8.45 40.95 -9.43
C HIS A 165 9.85 40.48 -9.82
N CYS A 166 10.30 39.37 -9.24
CA CYS A 166 11.52 38.72 -9.69
C CYS A 166 11.30 38.36 -11.17
N GLN A 167 12.14 38.91 -12.03
CA GLN A 167 12.05 38.67 -13.46
C GLN A 167 12.83 37.40 -13.79
N VAL A 168 12.30 36.61 -14.71
CA VAL A 168 12.93 35.39 -15.22
C VAL A 168 13.71 35.82 -16.46
N GLU A 169 15.04 35.73 -16.43
CA GLU A 169 15.83 35.86 -17.65
C GLU A 169 15.75 34.54 -18.42
N THR A 170 15.07 34.55 -19.57
CA THR A 170 15.15 33.44 -20.54
C THR A 170 16.42 33.63 -21.36
N GLY A 171 17.48 32.89 -20.99
CA GLY A 171 18.67 32.72 -21.83
C GLY A 171 18.39 31.92 -23.11
#